data_AF-A0A966HWI9-F1
#
_entry.id   AF-A0A966HWI9-F1
#
_cell.length_a   1.000
_cell.length_b   1.000
_cell.length_c   1.000
_cell.angle_alpha   90.00
_cell.angle_beta   90.00
_cell.angle_gamma   90.00
#
_symmetry.space_group_name_H-M   'P 1'
#
loop_
_entity.id
_entity.type
_entity.pdbx_description
1 polymer ?
#
loop_
_entity_poly.entity_id
_entity_poly.type
_entity_poly.pdbx_seq_one_letter_code
_entity_poly.pdbx_strand_id
1 'polypeptide(L)'
;TGSEAKVIMPYTMFSLPHINQVHLFYLADLLDENFGPTSESMEVKLFSKDEILWNELAFPTVERTLKYYIEDSENNDFIFREEDITLWK
;
A
#
# COMPACT_ATOMS: atom_id res chain seq x y z
N THR A 1 -12.80 4.27 -2.96
CA THR A 1 -12.68 5.74 -2.90
C THR A 1 -13.41 6.45 -4.03
N GLY A 2 -13.64 5.81 -5.19
CA GLY A 2 -14.35 6.44 -6.33
C GLY A 2 -13.47 7.27 -7.26
N SER A 3 -12.17 7.38 -6.95
CA SER A 3 -11.18 8.14 -7.73
C SER A 3 -10.59 7.35 -8.88
N GLU A 4 -10.12 8.06 -9.91
CA GLU A 4 -9.33 7.45 -10.98
C GLU A 4 -7.84 7.40 -10.63
N ALA A 5 -7.21 6.27 -10.92
CA ALA A 5 -5.78 6.06 -10.71
C ALA A 5 -5.13 5.44 -11.94
N LYS A 6 -3.94 5.93 -12.29
CA LYS A 6 -3.11 5.36 -13.35
C LYS A 6 -2.01 4.50 -12.73
N VAL A 7 -2.09 3.19 -12.94
CA VAL A 7 -1.07 2.25 -12.50
C VAL A 7 0.26 2.53 -13.19
N ILE A 8 1.33 2.60 -12.41
CA ILE A 8 2.70 2.81 -12.86
C ILE A 8 3.42 1.46 -12.96
N MET A 9 3.50 0.72 -11.86
CA MET A 9 4.19 -0.57 -11.79
C MET A 9 3.72 -1.43 -10.60
N PRO A 10 3.85 -2.76 -10.67
CA PRO A 10 3.78 -3.60 -9.48
C PRO A 10 4.92 -3.22 -8.54
N TYR A 11 4.66 -3.21 -7.23
CA TYR A 11 5.59 -2.70 -6.25
C TYR A 11 6.01 -3.74 -5.22
N THR A 12 5.05 -4.35 -4.54
CA THR A 12 5.31 -5.41 -3.57
C THR A 12 4.33 -6.55 -3.77
N MET A 13 4.83 -7.77 -3.66
CA MET A 13 4.05 -8.99 -3.64
C MET A 13 4.39 -9.80 -2.39
N PHE A 14 3.37 -10.15 -1.61
CA PHE A 14 3.52 -10.99 -0.43
C PHE A 14 2.71 -12.26 -0.57
N SER A 15 3.39 -13.41 -0.55
CA SER A 15 2.72 -14.70 -0.39
C SER A 15 2.42 -14.94 1.08
N LEU A 16 1.16 -15.23 1.40
CA LEU A 16 0.65 -15.50 2.74
C LEU A 16 0.10 -16.94 2.78
N PRO A 17 0.97 -17.97 2.74
CA PRO A 17 0.54 -19.36 2.58
C PRO A 17 -0.34 -19.86 3.73
N HIS A 18 -0.15 -19.34 4.95
CA HIS A 18 -0.91 -19.73 6.14
C HIS A 18 -2.41 -19.36 6.06
N ILE A 19 -2.77 -18.41 5.19
CA ILE A 19 -4.17 -18.03 4.91
C ILE A 19 -4.55 -18.20 3.43
N ASN A 20 -3.68 -18.83 2.62
CA ASN A 20 -3.86 -19.06 1.19
C ASN A 20 -4.14 -17.78 0.38
N GLN A 21 -3.40 -16.70 0.64
CA GLN A 21 -3.57 -15.42 -0.06
C GLN A 21 -2.26 -14.90 -0.65
N VAL A 22 -2.37 -14.08 -1.69
CA VAL A 22 -1.28 -13.26 -2.23
C VAL A 22 -1.74 -11.81 -2.19
N HIS A 23 -0.97 -10.95 -1.55
CA HIS A 23 -1.21 -9.51 -1.55
C HIS A 23 -0.28 -8.86 -2.57
N LEU A 24 -0.84 -8.20 -3.58
CA LEU A 24 -0.10 -7.50 -4.61
C LEU A 24 -0.46 -6.02 -4.57
N PHE A 25 0.54 -5.16 -4.41
CA PHE A 25 0.40 -3.71 -4.37
C PHE A 25 1.06 -3.08 -5.59
N TYR A 26 0.49 -1.96 -6.04
CA TYR A 26 0.96 -1.19 -7.19
C TYR A 26 1.26 0.24 -6.78
N LEU A 27 2.26 0.85 -7.41
CA LEU A 27 2.39 2.30 -7.45
C LEU A 27 1.43 2.82 -8.49
N ALA A 28 0.70 3.88 -8.16
CA ALA A 28 -0.25 4.52 -9.05
C ALA A 28 -0.28 6.03 -8.80
N ASP A 29 -0.48 6.78 -9.89
CA ASP A 29 -0.78 8.21 -9.81
C ASP A 29 -2.28 8.39 -9.61
N LEU A 30 -2.65 9.19 -8.62
CA LEU A 30 -4.01 9.66 -8.46
C LEU A 30 -4.29 10.76 -9.51
N LEU A 31 -5.30 10.56 -10.35
CA LEU A 31 -5.55 11.44 -11.51
C LEU A 31 -6.45 12.63 -11.20
N ASP A 32 -7.20 12.57 -10.11
CA ASP A 32 -8.14 13.59 -9.68
C ASP A 32 -8.28 13.65 -8.15
N GLU A 33 -8.85 14.73 -7.65
CA GLU A 33 -9.19 14.88 -6.23
C GLU A 33 -10.61 14.40 -5.91
N ASN A 34 -11.24 13.65 -6.82
CA ASN A 34 -12.60 13.14 -6.65
C ASN A 34 -12.58 11.80 -5.90
N PHE A 35 -12.10 11.83 -4.65
CA PHE A 35 -12.14 10.70 -3.74
C PHE A 35 -13.02 10.99 -2.53
N GLY A 36 -13.64 9.94 -2.00
CA GLY A 36 -14.40 10.03 -0.75
C GLY A 36 -14.78 8.68 -0.16
N PRO A 37 -15.47 8.69 0.99
CA PRO A 37 -16.04 7.50 1.61
C PRO A 37 -16.92 6.71 0.64
N THR A 38 -16.93 5.39 0.78
CA THR A 38 -17.76 4.47 -0.01
C THR A 38 -18.48 3.51 0.94
N SER A 39 -19.29 2.58 0.43
CA SER A 39 -19.91 1.55 1.29
C SER A 39 -18.90 0.70 2.07
N GLU A 40 -17.65 0.65 1.62
CA GLU A 40 -16.56 -0.12 2.22
C GLU A 40 -15.58 0.74 3.03
N SER A 41 -15.77 2.06 3.10
CA SER A 41 -14.82 2.99 3.74
C SER A 41 -15.55 4.09 4.51
N MET A 42 -15.24 4.24 5.80
CA MET A 42 -15.84 5.29 6.64
C MET A 42 -15.26 6.68 6.35
N GLU A 43 -13.96 6.76 6.10
CA GLU A 43 -13.23 7.99 5.80
C GLU A 43 -12.16 7.71 4.75
N VAL A 44 -11.88 8.71 3.91
CA VAL A 44 -10.81 8.67 2.90
C VAL A 44 -10.11 10.02 2.91
N LYS A 45 -8.79 10.00 3.09
CA LYS A 45 -7.94 11.19 3.12
C LYS A 45 -6.58 10.87 2.49
N LEU A 46 -5.91 11.91 1.98
CA LEU A 46 -4.49 11.87 1.64
C LEU A 46 -3.66 12.18 2.89
N PHE A 47 -2.52 11.50 3.02
CA PHE A 47 -1.59 11.63 4.13
C PHE A 47 -0.21 11.96 3.59
N SER A 48 0.49 12.91 4.23
CA SER A 48 1.94 13.01 4.05
C SER A 48 2.65 11.85 4.77
N LYS A 49 3.94 11.62 4.46
CA LYS A 49 4.70 10.49 5.02
C LYS A 49 4.74 10.50 6.56
N ASP A 50 4.76 11.68 7.16
CA ASP A 50 4.79 11.92 8.61
C ASP A 50 3.41 11.85 9.28
N GLU A 51 2.32 11.88 8.51
CA GLU A 51 0.95 11.77 9.02
C GLU A 51 0.43 10.32 9.04
N ILE A 52 1.21 9.34 8.56
CA ILE A 52 0.80 7.93 8.50
C ILE A 52 0.56 7.39 9.92
N LEU A 53 -0.66 6.91 10.18
CA LEU A 53 -1.08 6.33 11.45
C LEU A 53 -0.68 4.84 11.53
N TRP A 54 0.61 4.57 11.74
CA TRP A 54 1.17 3.20 11.72
C TRP A 54 0.45 2.21 12.64
N ASN A 55 0.07 2.63 13.84
CA ASN A 55 -0.60 1.77 14.83
C ASN A 55 -2.06 1.45 14.48
N GLU A 56 -2.63 2.13 13.47
CA GLU A 56 -4.02 1.97 13.04
C GLU A 56 -4.13 1.18 11.72
N LEU A 57 -3.00 0.81 11.11
CA LEU A 57 -2.99 0.00 9.89
C LEU A 57 -3.52 -1.41 10.16
N ALA A 58 -4.52 -1.83 9.39
CA ALA A 58 -5.19 -3.11 9.60
C ALA A 58 -4.35 -4.34 9.22
N PHE A 59 -3.36 -4.18 8.32
CA PHE A 59 -2.59 -5.31 7.78
C PHE A 59 -1.08 -5.00 7.73
N PRO A 60 -0.21 -5.87 8.26
CA PRO A 60 1.24 -5.67 8.19
C PRO A 60 1.85 -5.66 6.78
N THR A 61 1.18 -6.27 5.80
CA THR A 61 1.61 -6.16 4.40
C THR A 61 1.46 -4.75 3.84
N VAL A 62 0.45 -3.99 4.31
CA VAL A 62 0.29 -2.57 3.99
C VAL A 62 1.39 -1.76 4.67
N GLU A 63 1.61 -1.97 5.97
CA GLU A 63 2.70 -1.32 6.71
C GLU A 63 4.06 -1.54 6.03
N ARG A 64 4.36 -2.78 5.67
CA ARG A 64 5.62 -3.15 5.04
C ARG A 64 5.78 -2.52 3.66
N THR A 65 4.71 -2.48 2.86
CA THR A 65 4.70 -1.77 1.57
C THR A 65 4.98 -0.29 1.73
N LEU A 66 4.33 0.37 2.70
CA LEU A 66 4.53 1.80 2.97
C LEU A 66 5.96 2.09 3.45
N LYS A 67 6.54 1.23 4.27
CA LYS A 67 7.95 1.35 4.71
C LYS A 67 8.91 1.31 3.53
N TYR A 68 8.76 0.32 2.64
CA TYR A 68 9.56 0.29 1.41
C TYR A 68 9.35 1.53 0.56
N TYR A 69 8.10 1.98 0.40
CA TYR A 69 7.81 3.19 -0.39
C TYR A 69 8.53 4.42 0.16
N ILE A 70 8.55 4.60 1.48
CA ILE A 70 9.25 5.71 2.11
C ILE A 70 10.76 5.60 1.87
N GLU A 71 11.36 4.43 2.07
CA GLU A 71 12.79 4.20 1.81
C GLU A 71 13.18 4.48 0.35
N ASP A 72 12.44 3.91 -0.61
CA ASP A 72 12.69 4.08 -2.04
C ASP A 72 12.50 5.52 -2.50
N SER A 73 11.56 6.23 -1.89
CA SER A 73 11.29 7.63 -2.21
C SER A 73 12.38 8.60 -1.77
N GLU A 74 13.29 8.21 -0.87
CA GLU A 74 14.45 9.04 -0.48
C GLU A 74 15.47 9.13 -1.62
N ASN A 75 15.62 8.05 -2.39
CA ASN A 75 16.58 7.94 -3.50
C ASN A 75 15.90 7.95 -4.88
N ASN A 76 14.57 7.97 -4.92
CA ASN A 76 13.75 7.84 -6.13
C ASN A 76 14.08 6.56 -6.93
N ASP A 77 14.30 5.46 -6.20
CA ASP A 77 14.64 4.14 -6.76
C ASP A 77 13.59 3.12 -6.33
N PHE A 78 12.52 3.00 -7.12
CA PHE A 78 11.41 2.10 -6.82
C PHE A 78 11.62 0.76 -7.52
N ILE A 79 11.74 -0.31 -6.73
CA ILE A 79 11.94 -1.68 -7.24
C ILE A 79 10.79 -2.60 -6.85
N PHE A 80 10.50 -3.57 -7.72
CA PHE A 80 9.56 -4.63 -7.40
C PHE A 80 10.18 -5.61 -6.39
N ARG A 81 9.44 -5.94 -5.33
CA ARG A 81 9.85 -6.89 -4.29
C ARG A 81 8.83 -8.01 -4.15
N GLU A 82 9.31 -9.24 -4.03
CA GLU A 82 8.52 -10.43 -3.74
C GLU A 82 9.01 -11.08 -2.45
N GLU A 83 8.09 -11.42 -1.56
CA GLU A 83 8.42 -12.06 -0.28
C GLU A 83 7.37 -13.07 0.18
N ASP A 84 7.82 -14.10 0.89
CA ASP A 84 6.95 -15.05 1.58
C ASP A 84 6.83 -14.70 3.07
N ILE A 85 5.62 -14.43 3.54
CA ILE A 85 5.33 -14.19 4.96
C ILE A 85 4.74 -15.48 5.56
N THR A 86 5.64 -16.30 6.10
CA THR A 86 5.33 -17.64 6.61
C THR A 86 4.97 -17.67 8.09
N LEU A 87 5.42 -16.68 8.88
CA LEU A 87 5.21 -16.60 10.32
C LEU A 87 5.01 -15.14 10.76
N TRP A 88 3.93 -14.86 11.48
CA TRP A 88 3.73 -13.59 12.19
C TRP A 88 4.63 -13.62 13.43
N LYS A 89 5.58 -12.68 13.54
CA LYS A 89 6.27 -12.38 14.79
C LYS A 89 5.60 -11.21 15.48
#